data_AF-A0A8S2WQX2-F1
#
_entry.id   AF-A0A8S2WQX2-F1
#
_cell.length_a   1.000
_cell.length_b   1.000
_cell.length_c   1.000
_cell.angle_alpha   90.00
_cell.angle_beta   90.00
_cell.angle_gamma   90.00
#
_symmetry.space_group_name_H-M   'P 1'
#
loop_
_entity.id
_entity.type
_entity.pdbx_description
1 polymer ?
#
loop_
_entity_poly.entity_id
_entity_poly.type
_entity_poly.pdbx_seq_one_letter_code
_entity_poly.pdbx_strand_id
1 'polypeptide(L)' 'LRDNTLEYGENIDLTFYNPTTFKKERHNQEGRARPAVVWDAYNEGCSVRILNPHTYSTSVWKLLS' A
#
# COMPACT_ATOMS: atom_id res chain seq x y z
N LEU A 1 -1.34 4.11 8.94
CA LEU A 1 -0.31 3.05 9.04
C LEU A 1 0.10 2.76 10.47
N ARG A 2 0.47 3.77 11.27
CA ARG A 2 0.88 3.55 12.67
C ARG A 2 -0.32 3.18 13.57
N ASP A 3 -1.43 3.89 13.40
CA ASP A 3 -2.59 3.79 14.31
C ASP A 3 -3.67 2.82 13.81
N ASN A 4 -3.57 2.37 12.55
CA ASN A 4 -4.49 1.41 11.93
C ASN A 4 -3.74 0.17 11.48
N THR A 5 -4.29 -1.00 11.73
CA THR A 5 -3.80 -2.28 11.18
C THR A 5 -4.22 -2.38 9.72
N LEU A 6 -3.24 -2.42 8.83
CA LEU A 6 -3.44 -2.60 7.39
C LEU A 6 -2.81 -3.92 6.98
N GLU A 7 -3.53 -4.75 6.24
CA GLU A 7 -3.04 -6.02 5.71
C GLU A 7 -2.72 -5.95 4.23
N TYR A 8 -1.63 -6.61 3.84
CA TYR A 8 -1.22 -6.71 2.44
C TYR A 8 -2.28 -7.45 1.63
N GLY A 9 -2.61 -6.94 0.46
CA GLY A 9 -3.61 -7.53 -0.43
C GLY A 9 -5.07 -7.16 -0.09
N GLU A 10 -5.37 -6.85 1.17
CA GLU A 10 -6.71 -6.42 1.59
C GLU A 10 -6.85 -4.89 1.66
N ASN A 11 -5.89 -4.23 2.32
CA ASN A 11 -5.98 -2.78 2.55
C ASN A 11 -4.85 -2.01 1.84
N ILE A 12 -3.71 -2.66 1.63
CA ILE A 12 -2.52 -2.03 1.05
C ILE A 12 -1.80 -2.98 0.10
N ASP A 13 -1.31 -2.44 -1.01
CA ASP A 13 -0.48 -3.13 -1.98
C ASP A 13 0.84 -2.38 -2.19
N LEU A 14 1.94 -3.12 -2.31
CA LEU A 14 3.22 -2.64 -2.82
C LEU A 14 3.40 -3.14 -4.23
N THR A 15 3.62 -2.22 -5.17
CA THR A 15 3.77 -2.57 -6.58
C THR A 15 4.97 -1.87 -7.18
N PHE A 16 5.80 -2.62 -7.88
CA PHE A 16 6.97 -2.11 -8.59
C PHE A 16 6.74 -2.29 -10.08
N TYR A 17 7.12 -1.29 -10.89
CA TYR A 17 7.15 -1.45 -12.34
C TYR A 17 8.58 -1.75 -12.74
N ASN A 18 8.82 -2.98 -13.17
CA ASN A 18 10.17 -3.44 -13.48
C ASN A 18 10.58 -2.90 -14.86
N PRO A 19 11.61 -2.04 -14.94
CA PRO A 19 12.01 -1.40 -16.20
C PRO A 19 12.69 -2.38 -17.17
N THR A 20 13.15 -3.54 -16.69
CA THR A 20 13.80 -4.57 -17.50
C THR A 20 12.77 -5.53 -18.11
N THR A 21 11.76 -5.91 -17.34
CA THR A 21 10.71 -6.83 -17.80
C THR A 21 9.50 -6.10 -18.40
N PHE A 22 9.41 -4.77 -18.23
CA PHE A 22 8.29 -3.91 -18.60
C PHE A 22 6.94 -4.36 -18.00
N LYS A 23 6.99 -5.05 -16.86
CA LYS A 23 5.81 -5.60 -16.17
C LYS A 23 5.65 -5.01 -14.79
N LYS A 24 4.38 -4.95 -14.36
CA LYS A 24 4.02 -4.64 -12.99
C LYS A 24 4.20 -5.88 -12.12
N GLU A 25 5.00 -5.76 -11.09
CA GLU A 25 5.28 -6.78 -10.09
C GLU A 25 4.66 -6.35 -8.75
N ARG A 26 4.11 -7.31 -8.01
CA ARG A 26 3.50 -7.08 -6.70
C ARG A 26 4.45 -7.62 -5.63
N HIS A 27 4.89 -6.74 -4.74
CA HIS A 27 5.84 -7.05 -3.65
C HIS A 27 5.12 -7.09 -2.30
N ASN A 28 3.95 -7.70 -2.28
CA ASN A 28 3.21 -7.89 -1.03
C ASN A 28 3.83 -9.02 -0.23
N GLN A 29 3.98 -8.81 1.08
CA GLN A 29 4.25 -9.88 2.03
C GLN A 29 2.92 -10.44 2.56
N GLU A 30 2.96 -11.51 3.33
CA GLU A 30 1.76 -12.01 4.02
C GLU A 30 1.51 -11.25 5.33
N GLY A 31 0.23 -10.97 5.60
CA GLY A 31 -0.23 -10.37 6.86
C GLY A 31 -0.08 -8.85 6.95
N ARG A 32 0.20 -8.35 8.17
CA ARG A 32 0.17 -6.92 8.49
C ARG A 32 1.32 -6.14 7.84
N ALA A 33 0.97 -5.07 7.13
CA ALA A 33 1.89 -4.07 6.61
C ALA A 33 2.43 -3.18 7.75
N ARG A 34 3.70 -3.39 8.10
CA ARG A 34 4.39 -2.58 9.11
C ARG A 34 4.91 -1.28 8.49
N PRO A 35 4.80 -0.13 9.18
CA PRO A 35 5.24 1.15 8.63
C PRO A 35 6.69 1.14 8.13
N ALA A 36 7.63 0.58 8.90
CA ALA A 36 9.05 0.54 8.51
C ALA A 36 9.24 -0.18 7.16
N VAL A 37 8.69 -1.39 7.02
CA VAL A 37 8.78 -2.21 5.80
C VAL A 37 8.16 -1.50 4.60
N VAL A 38 7.01 -0.84 4.79
CA VAL A 38 6.34 -0.09 3.71
C VAL A 38 7.18 1.11 3.26
N TRP A 39 7.81 1.82 4.19
CA TRP A 39 8.69 2.94 3.88
C TRP A 39 10.00 2.49 3.21
N ASP A 40 10.59 1.39 3.64
CA ASP A 40 11.78 0.81 2.99
C ASP A 40 11.45 0.43 1.54
N ALA A 41 10.35 -0.27 1.31
CA ALA A 41 9.91 -0.62 -0.05
C ALA A 41 9.63 0.62 -0.91
N TYR A 42 9.07 1.68 -0.33
CA TYR A 42 8.87 2.95 -1.04
C TYR A 42 10.21 3.58 -1.46
N ASN A 43 11.20 3.59 -0.55
CA ASN A 43 12.54 4.10 -0.85
C ASN A 43 13.27 3.26 -1.91
N GLU A 44 12.98 1.96 -1.99
CA GLU A 44 13.47 1.05 -3.03
C GLU A 44 12.78 1.26 -4.39
N GLY A 45 11.81 2.16 -4.49
CA GLY A 45 11.12 2.52 -5.74
C GLY A 45 9.78 1.80 -5.94
N CYS A 46 9.26 1.09 -4.94
CA CYS A 46 7.90 0.56 -5.00
C CYS A 46 6.87 1.68 -4.84
N SER A 47 5.79 1.60 -5.63
CA SER A 47 4.58 2.39 -5.39
C SER A 47 3.76 1.76 -4.28
N VAL A 48 3.25 2.58 -3.37
CA VAL A 48 2.34 2.18 -2.29
C VAL A 48 0.91 2.53 -2.68
N ARG A 49 0.01 1.55 -2.64
CA ARG A 49 -1.41 1.74 -2.98
C ARG A 49 -2.31 1.34 -1.82
N ILE A 50 -3.12 2.29 -1.33
CA ILE A 50 -4.18 2.02 -0.35
C ILE A 50 -5.46 1.68 -1.11
N LEU A 51 -6.07 0.52 -0.80
CA LEU A 51 -7.21 -0.03 -1.55
C LEU A 51 -8.55 0.56 -1.07
N ASN A 52 -8.67 0.84 0.22
CA ASN A 52 -9.89 1.35 0.85
C ASN A 52 -9.63 2.63 1.67
N PRO A 53 -9.14 3.74 1.08
CA PRO A 53 -8.69 4.92 1.83
C PRO A 53 -9.81 5.61 2.65
N HIS A 54 -11.08 5.45 2.26
CA HIS A 54 -12.23 6.01 2.96
C HIS A 54 -12.45 5.41 4.36
N THR A 55 -11.97 4.19 4.62
CA THR A 55 -12.10 3.59 5.95
C THR A 55 -11.15 4.23 6.97
N TYR A 56 -10.11 4.92 6.51
CA TYR A 56 -9.07 5.51 7.36
C TYR A 56 -9.03 7.04 7.33
N SER A 57 -9.79 7.68 6.42
CA SER A 57 -9.82 9.13 6.28
C SER A 57 -11.25 9.63 6.20
N THR A 58 -11.67 10.35 7.25
CA THR A 58 -13.02 10.94 7.31
C THR A 58 -13.28 11.92 6.17
N SER A 59 -12.27 12.65 5.71
CA SER A 59 -12.40 13.56 4.58
C SER A 59 -12.66 12.81 3.27
N VAL A 60 -11.96 11.69 3.05
CA VAL A 60 -12.20 10.83 1.87
C VAL A 60 -13.56 10.15 1.96
N TRP A 61 -13.95 9.69 3.16
CA TRP A 61 -15.28 9.15 3.38
C TRP A 61 -16.38 10.16 3.05
N LYS A 62 -16.29 11.39 3.55
CA LYS A 62 -17.25 12.48 3.24
C LYS A 62 -17.29 12.87 1.76
N LEU A 63 -16.20 12.69 1.03
CA LEU A 63 -16.17 12.94 -0.41
C LEU A 63 -16.94 11.87 -1.20
N LEU A 64 -16.98 10.65 -0.68
CA LEU A 64 -17.59 9.48 -1.34
C LEU A 64 -18.99 9.12 -0.82
N SER A 65 -19.46 9.83 0.22
CA SER A 65 -20.77 9.63 0.85
C SER A 65 -21.91 10.26 0.07
#